data_AF-A0A6G9AIU2-F1
#
_entry.id   AF-A0A6G9AIU2-F1
#
_cell.length_a   1.000
_cell.length_b   1.000
_cell.length_c   1.000
_cell.angle_alpha   90.00
_cell.angle_beta   90.00
_cell.angle_gamma   90.00
#
_symmetry.space_group_name_H-M   'P 1'
#
loop_
_entity.id
_entity.type
_entity.pdbx_description
1 polymer ?
#
loop_
_entity_poly.entity_id
_entity_poly.type
_entity_poly.pdbx_seq_one_letter_code
_entity_poly.pdbx_strand_id
1 'polypeptide(L)' 'MLPRPSIKQQFLTVYFEPLSREVRSFRYNLEERFELARERYEAEHRHQLPFSFVTFYRYYCQR' A
#
# COMPACT_ATOMS: atom_id res chain seq x y z
N MET A 1 -22.03 8.93 -11.37
CA MET A 1 -21.31 7.70 -10.97
C MET A 1 -19.93 8.13 -10.48
N LEU A 2 -19.57 7.83 -9.23
CA LEU A 2 -18.20 8.10 -8.76
C LEU A 2 -17.24 7.21 -9.55
N PRO A 3 -16.10 7.73 -10.03
CA PRO A 3 -15.13 6.92 -10.75
C PRO A 3 -14.68 5.76 -9.85
N ARG A 4 -14.66 4.54 -10.40
CA ARG A 4 -14.12 3.39 -9.66
C ARG A 4 -12.68 3.74 -9.26
N PRO A 5 -12.31 3.54 -7.99
CA PRO A 5 -10.94 3.82 -7.55
C PRO A 5 -9.98 2.97 -8.36
N SER A 6 -8.88 3.57 -8.80
CA SER A 6 -7.81 2.84 -9.49
C SER A 6 -7.25 1.75 -8.57
N ILE A 7 -6.67 0.68 -9.15
CA ILE A 7 -5.99 -0.39 -8.37
C ILE A 7 -4.98 0.21 -7.38
N LYS A 8 -4.32 1.31 -7.76
CA LYS A 8 -3.39 2.06 -6.92
C LYS A 8 -4.06 2.66 -5.69
N GLN A 9 -5.22 3.28 -5.87
CA GLN A 9 -6.00 3.85 -4.76
C GLN A 9 -6.55 2.76 -3.86
N GLN A 10 -7.05 1.66 -4.45
CA GLN A 10 -7.53 0.51 -3.68
C GLN A 10 -6.41 -0.08 -2.80
N PHE A 11 -5.21 -0.28 -3.36
CA PHE A 11 -4.05 -0.73 -2.58
C PHE A 11 -3.76 0.19 -1.39
N LEU A 12 -3.69 1.50 -1.64
CA LEU A 12 -3.39 2.48 -0.60
C LEU A 12 -4.45 2.51 0.51
N THR A 13 -5.74 2.48 0.16
CA THR A 13 -6.83 2.61 1.14
C THR A 13 -7.15 1.32 1.87
N VAL A 14 -6.98 0.16 1.22
CA VAL A 14 -7.40 -1.14 1.76
C VAL A 14 -6.26 -1.84 2.50
N TYR A 15 -5.02 -1.67 2.05
CA TYR A 15 -3.87 -2.38 2.63
C TYR A 15 -2.92 -1.42 3.34
N PHE A 16 -2.46 -0.37 2.66
CA PHE A 16 -1.39 0.48 3.19
C PHE A 16 -1.83 1.41 4.34
N GLU A 17 -2.96 2.11 4.21
CA GLU A 17 -3.48 3.01 5.26
C GLU A 17 -3.87 2.27 6.54
N PRO A 18 -4.62 1.15 6.49
CA PRO A 18 -4.97 0.39 7.69
C PRO A 18 -3.72 -0.16 8.37
N LEU A 19 -2.80 -0.72 7.60
CA LEU A 19 -1.52 -1.18 8.13
C LEU A 19 -0.77 -0.01 8.78
N SER A 20 -0.63 1.12 8.09
CA SER A 20 0.03 2.31 8.64
C SER A 20 -0.63 2.86 9.92
N ARG A 21 -1.92 2.58 10.16
CA ARG A 21 -2.63 2.90 11.41
C ARG A 21 -2.38 1.84 12.49
N GLU A 22 -2.38 0.56 12.15
CA GLU A 22 -2.07 -0.58 13.03
C GLU A 22 -0.63 -0.53 13.54
N VAL A 23 0.35 -0.25 12.66
CA VAL A 23 1.77 -0.18 13.01
C VAL A 23 2.26 1.20 13.45
N ARG A 24 1.36 2.16 13.75
CA ARG A 24 1.74 3.48 14.31
C ARG A 24 2.61 3.37 15.57
N SER A 25 2.46 2.28 16.30
CA SER A 25 3.11 2.05 17.60
C SER A 25 4.51 1.41 17.51
N PHE A 26 4.89 0.88 16.35
CA PHE A 26 6.15 0.14 16.19
C PHE A 26 7.08 0.82 15.18
N ARG A 27 8.38 0.68 15.40
CA ARG A 27 9.54 1.32 14.72
C ARG A 27 9.64 1.12 13.20
N TYR A 28 8.58 0.74 12.50
CA TYR A 28 8.62 0.48 11.07
C TYR A 28 8.76 1.76 10.26
N ASN A 29 9.79 1.81 9.43
CA ASN A 29 10.00 2.85 8.44
C ASN A 29 8.97 2.71 7.29
N LEU A 30 8.93 3.68 6.38
CA LEU A 30 7.93 3.70 5.32
C LEU A 30 8.04 2.51 4.35
N GLU A 31 9.27 2.05 4.11
CA GLU A 31 9.57 0.92 3.23
C GLU A 31 9.07 -0.40 3.82
N GLU A 32 9.32 -0.63 5.12
CA GLU A 32 8.83 -1.81 5.82
C GLU A 32 7.29 -1.88 5.84
N ARG A 33 6.62 -0.72 6.01
CA ARG A 33 5.16 -0.65 5.92
C ARG A 33 4.66 -0.96 4.51
N PHE A 34 5.40 -0.56 3.48
CA PHE A 34 5.03 -0.87 2.11
C PHE A 34 5.18 -2.36 1.83
N GLU A 35 6.30 -2.98 2.23
CA GLU A 35 6.53 -4.41 2.02
C GLU A 35 5.47 -5.26 2.72
N LEU A 36 5.10 -4.93 3.96
CA LEU A 36 4.01 -5.61 4.67
C LEU A 36 2.65 -5.46 3.96
N ALA A 37 2.33 -4.26 3.46
CA ALA A 37 1.10 -4.04 2.70
C ALA A 37 1.13 -4.79 1.35
N ARG A 38 2.30 -4.86 0.72
CA ARG A 38 2.56 -5.61 -0.51
C ARG A 38 2.33 -7.10 -0.28
N GLU A 39 2.94 -7.69 0.75
CA GLU A 39 2.78 -9.11 1.10
C GLU A 39 1.31 -9.49 1.38
N ARG A 40 0.58 -8.67 2.15
CA ARG A 40 -0.86 -8.91 2.41
C ARG A 40 -1.68 -8.89 1.12
N TYR A 41 -1.41 -7.91 0.25
CA TYR A 41 -2.08 -7.84 -1.04
C TYR A 41 -1.73 -9.05 -1.93
N GLU A 42 -0.46 -9.47 -2.00
CA GLU A 42 -0.05 -10.62 -2.82
C GLU A 42 -0.69 -11.92 -2.34
N ALA A 43 -0.82 -12.09 -1.02
CA ALA A 43 -1.48 -13.24 -0.43
C ALA A 43 -2.96 -13.36 -0.85
N GLU A 44 -3.68 -12.24 -0.93
CA GLU A 44 -5.09 -12.20 -1.34
C GLU A 44 -5.28 -12.26 -2.86
N HIS A 45 -4.32 -11.74 -3.63
CA HIS A 45 -4.43 -11.57 -5.09
C HIS A 45 -3.48 -12.47 -5.90
N ARG A 46 -3.03 -13.59 -5.33
CA ARG A 46 -2.20 -14.60 -6.01
C ARG A 46 -0.96 -14.01 -6.70
N HIS A 47 -0.23 -13.14 -6.01
CA HIS A 47 0.97 -12.45 -6.51
C HIS A 47 0.74 -11.48 -7.68
N GLN A 48 -0.50 -11.08 -7.99
CA GLN A 48 -0.75 -10.07 -9.02
C GLN A 48 -0.58 -8.65 -8.49
N LEU A 49 0.65 -8.18 -8.32
CA LEU A 49 0.88 -6.81 -7.85
C LEU A 49 1.35 -5.89 -9.00
N PRO A 50 0.44 -5.11 -9.63
CA PRO A 50 0.81 -4.18 -10.69
C PRO A 50 1.45 -2.89 -10.16
N PHE A 51 1.73 -2.78 -8.86
CA PHE A 51 2.10 -1.55 -8.19
C PHE A 51 3.49 -1.64 -7.54
N SER A 52 4.49 -1.03 -8.16
CA SER A 52 5.88 -1.07 -7.69
C SER A 52 6.16 -0.10 -6.53
N PHE A 53 7.16 -0.41 -5.70
CA PHE A 53 7.64 0.47 -4.64
C PHE A 53 8.01 1.87 -5.13
N VAL A 54 8.62 1.97 -6.32
CA VAL A 54 8.95 3.26 -6.95
C VAL A 54 7.70 4.12 -7.19
N THR A 55 6.60 3.50 -7.62
CA THR A 55 5.32 4.20 -7.85
C THR A 55 4.69 4.63 -6.53
N PHE A 56 4.76 3.77 -5.51
CA PHE A 56 4.33 4.07 -4.15
C PHE A 56 5.09 5.26 -3.57
N TYR A 57 6.42 5.22 -3.59
CA TYR A 57 7.29 6.25 -3.03
C TYR A 57 7.04 7.63 -3.67
N ARG A 58 6.88 7.68 -4.99
CA ARG A 58 6.49 8.93 -5.69
C ARG A 58 5.18 9.51 -5.17
N TYR A 59 4.20 8.66 -4.89
CA TYR A 59 2.89 9.12 -4.41
C TYR A 59 2.92 9.57 -2.94
N TYR A 60 3.73 8.90 -2.12
CA TYR A 60 3.72 9.07 -0.67
C TYR A 60 4.78 10.06 -0.15
N CYS A 61 5.92 10.20 -0.84
CA CYS A 61 7.04 11.04 -0.42
C CYS A 61 7.22 12.33 -1.25
N GLN A 62 6.55 12.49 -2.40
CA GLN A 62 6.56 13.76 -3.16
C GLN A 62 5.35 14.66 -2.87
N ARG A 63 4.68 14.47 -1.73
CA ARG A 63 3.60 15.32 -1.25
C ARG A 63 4.09 16.29 -0.19
#